data_AF-A0A2E8WQ20-F1
#
_entry.id   AF-A0A2E8WQ20-F1
#
_cell.length_a   1.000
_cell.length_b   1.000
_cell.length_c   1.000
_cell.angle_alpha   90.00
_cell.angle_beta   90.00
_cell.angle_gamma   90.00
#
_symmetry.space_group_name_H-M   'P 1'
#
loop_
_entity.id
_entity.type
_entity.pdbx_description
1 polymer ?
#
loop_
_entity_poly.entity_id
_entity_poly.type
_entity_poly.pdbx_seq_one_letter_code
_entity_poly.pdbx_strand_id
1 'polypeptide(L)' 'MTAFIRTPDEQFEDLSDFSFGPNYHTWRDLRMHYVDEGPVDGPVMLLLHGMPTWSYLYRDMIPLLVDA' A
#
# COMPACT_ATOMS: atom_id res chain seq x y z
N MET A 1 -3.68 23.72 -8.82
CA MET A 1 -4.24 22.54 -8.16
C MET A 1 -4.60 21.53 -9.22
N THR A 2 -4.14 20.31 -9.06
CA THR A 2 -4.48 19.14 -9.85
C THR A 2 -5.95 18.81 -9.58
N ALA A 3 -6.76 18.67 -10.63
CA ALA A 3 -8.12 18.14 -10.48
C ALA A 3 -8.05 16.62 -10.34
N PHE A 4 -8.57 16.08 -9.24
CA PHE A 4 -8.56 14.64 -8.98
C PHE A 4 -9.81 14.22 -8.21
N ILE A 5 -10.09 12.91 -8.23
CA ILE A 5 -11.05 12.26 -7.34
C ILE A 5 -10.32 11.30 -6.41
N ARG A 6 -10.96 10.95 -5.31
CA ARG A 6 -10.44 9.99 -4.33
C ARG A 6 -11.52 8.95 -4.08
N THR A 7 -11.15 7.68 -4.20
CA THR A 7 -12.01 6.57 -3.82
C THR A 7 -12.38 6.72 -2.34
N PRO A 8 -13.68 6.65 -1.98
CA PRO A 8 -14.10 6.63 -0.58
C PRO A 8 -13.42 5.51 0.20
N ASP A 9 -13.01 5.76 1.44
CA ASP A 9 -12.23 4.79 2.23
C ASP A 9 -13.06 3.51 2.54
N GLU A 10 -14.41 3.61 2.61
CA GLU A 10 -15.35 2.48 2.77
C GLU A 10 -15.21 1.40 1.69
N GLN A 11 -14.69 1.75 0.50
CA GLN A 11 -14.46 0.79 -0.59
C GLN A 11 -13.30 -0.18 -0.30
N PHE A 12 -12.59 0.01 0.82
CA PHE A 12 -11.47 -0.81 1.24
C PHE A 12 -11.71 -1.53 2.59
N GLU A 13 -12.90 -1.45 3.19
CA GLU A 13 -13.17 -2.02 4.53
C GLU A 13 -13.19 -3.56 4.56
N ASP A 14 -13.66 -4.21 3.49
CA ASP A 14 -13.89 -5.66 3.44
C ASP A 14 -12.96 -6.40 2.45
N LEU A 15 -11.68 -6.02 2.41
CA LEU A 15 -10.69 -6.67 1.56
C LEU A 15 -10.20 -7.98 2.17
N SER A 16 -10.31 -9.08 1.42
CA SER A 16 -9.79 -10.39 1.85
C SER A 16 -8.27 -10.37 1.93
N ASP A 17 -7.73 -10.85 3.05
CA ASP A 17 -6.28 -11.07 3.27
C ASP A 17 -5.41 -9.80 3.10
N PHE A 18 -5.98 -8.61 3.28
CA PHE A 18 -5.27 -7.33 3.18
C PHE A 18 -5.39 -6.54 4.48
N SER A 19 -4.71 -7.01 5.52
CA SER A 19 -4.76 -6.43 6.87
C SER A 19 -3.70 -5.36 7.15
N PHE A 20 -3.08 -4.80 6.11
CA PHE A 20 -2.02 -3.79 6.25
C PHE A 20 -2.59 -2.42 6.57
N GLY A 21 -1.92 -1.69 7.46
CA GLY A 21 -2.30 -0.32 7.81
C GLY A 21 -2.06 0.65 6.65
N PRO A 22 -2.99 1.58 6.36
CA PRO A 22 -2.79 2.55 5.29
C PRO A 22 -1.80 3.62 5.70
N ASN A 23 -0.72 3.77 4.95
CA ASN A 23 0.19 4.89 5.07
C ASN A 23 0.04 5.83 3.86
N TYR A 24 0.31 7.12 4.05
CA TYR A 24 0.16 8.11 3.00
C TYR A 24 1.33 9.07 2.93
N HIS A 25 1.86 9.25 1.72
CA HIS A 25 2.80 10.32 1.40
C HIS A 25 2.08 11.43 0.63
N THR A 26 2.33 12.68 1.01
CA THR A 26 1.83 13.84 0.27
C THR A 26 2.87 14.27 -0.75
N TRP A 27 2.54 14.19 -2.04
CA TRP A 27 3.38 14.72 -3.11
C TRP A 27 2.64 15.85 -3.80
N ARG A 28 3.14 17.09 -3.60
CA ARG A 28 2.44 18.32 -4.03
C ARG A 28 1.03 18.39 -3.44
N ASP A 29 -0.01 18.34 -4.29
CA ASP A 29 -1.41 18.37 -3.91
C ASP A 29 -2.10 17.00 -4.04
N LEU A 30 -1.33 15.93 -4.20
CA LEU A 30 -1.81 14.55 -4.31
C LEU A 30 -1.39 13.72 -3.10
N ARG A 31 -2.25 12.74 -2.75
CA ARG A 31 -2.01 11.75 -1.70
C ARG A 31 -1.70 10.41 -2.35
N MET A 32 -0.53 9.84 -2.06
CA MET A 32 -0.12 8.51 -2.50
C MET A 32 -0.20 7.54 -1.32
N HIS A 33 -0.93 6.43 -1.49
CA HIS A 33 -0.96 5.34 -0.52
C HIS A 33 0.28 4.45 -0.65
N TYR A 34 0.79 3.94 0.47
CA TYR A 34 1.80 2.88 0.50
C TYR A 34 1.58 1.96 1.70
N VAL A 35 2.13 0.74 1.60
CA VAL A 35 2.21 -0.24 2.69
C VAL A 35 3.64 -0.25 3.23
N ASP A 36 3.77 -0.32 4.55
CA ASP A 36 5.05 -0.31 5.26
C ASP A 36 4.94 -1.33 6.39
N GLU A 37 5.65 -2.45 6.26
CA GLU A 37 5.50 -3.62 7.12
C GLU A 37 6.89 -4.20 7.42
N GLY A 38 7.02 -4.80 8.60
CA GLY A 38 8.27 -5.39 9.10
C GLY A 38 9.09 -4.45 10.00
N PRO A 39 10.31 -4.87 10.37
CA PRO A 39 11.15 -4.12 11.31
C PRO A 39 11.62 -2.78 10.74
N VAL A 40 11.55 -1.71 11.55
CA VAL A 40 11.96 -0.34 11.17
C VAL A 40 13.42 -0.25 10.70
N ASP A 41 14.30 -1.05 11.30
CA ASP A 41 15.74 -1.08 10.97
C ASP A 41 16.11 -2.22 10.00
N GLY A 42 15.10 -2.88 9.39
CA GLY A 42 15.29 -3.97 8.44
C GLY A 42 15.72 -3.50 7.04
N PRO A 43 16.26 -4.41 6.20
CA PRO A 43 16.52 -4.10 4.80
C PRO A 43 15.21 -3.86 4.04
N VAL A 44 15.19 -2.81 3.21
CA VAL A 44 13.99 -2.44 2.44
C VAL A 44 13.85 -3.30 1.18
N MET A 45 12.70 -3.95 1.03
CA MET A 45 12.26 -4.60 -0.20
C MET A 45 11.15 -3.76 -0.86
N LEU A 46 11.48 -3.07 -1.95
CA LEU A 46 10.52 -2.23 -2.67
C LEU A 46 9.68 -3.03 -3.67
N LEU A 47 8.37 -3.15 -3.41
CA LEU A 47 7.42 -3.84 -4.29
C LEU A 47 6.62 -2.82 -5.11
N LEU A 48 6.80 -2.85 -6.44
CA LEU A 48 6.13 -1.93 -7.37
C LEU A 48 5.13 -2.68 -8.24
N HIS A 49 3.84 -2.38 -8.08
CA HIS A 49 2.79 -3.05 -8.84
C HIS A 49 2.78 -2.62 -10.32
N GLY A 50 2.12 -3.42 -11.15
CA GLY A 50 1.89 -3.15 -12.57
C GLY A 50 0.46 -2.67 -12.87
N MET A 51 0.03 -2.83 -14.11
CA MET A 51 -1.32 -2.49 -14.57
C MET A 51 -2.18 -3.76 -14.69
N PRO A 52 -3.46 -3.77 -14.27
CA PRO A 52 -4.25 -2.70 -13.63
C PRO A 52 -4.36 -2.87 -12.10
N THR A 53 -3.29 -3.29 -11.44
CA THR A 53 -3.32 -3.69 -10.02
C THR A 53 -2.85 -2.58 -9.08
N TRP A 54 -2.81 -2.88 -7.79
CA TRP A 54 -2.28 -2.04 -6.71
C TRP A 54 -1.61 -2.94 -5.66
N SER A 55 -1.22 -2.40 -4.49
CA SER A 55 -0.48 -3.15 -3.45
C SER A 55 -1.16 -4.45 -2.99
N TYR A 56 -2.47 -4.59 -3.15
CA TYR A 56 -3.20 -5.84 -2.90
C TYR A 56 -2.61 -7.06 -3.62
N LEU A 57 -1.98 -6.85 -4.79
CA LEU A 57 -1.27 -7.91 -5.51
C LEU A 57 -0.19 -8.59 -4.67
N TYR A 58 0.43 -7.86 -3.75
CA TYR A 58 1.56 -8.32 -2.94
C TYR A 58 1.17 -8.89 -1.58
N ARG A 59 -0.14 -9.00 -1.27
CA ARG A 59 -0.60 -9.39 0.07
C ARG A 59 -0.12 -10.77 0.53
N ASP A 60 0.11 -11.68 -0.41
CA ASP A 60 0.64 -13.02 -0.12
C ASP A 60 2.17 -13.03 -0.01
N MET A 61 2.85 -12.01 -0.54
CA MET A 61 4.32 -11.91 -0.51
C MET A 61 4.81 -11.16 0.72
N ILE A 62 4.12 -10.11 1.14
CA ILE A 62 4.54 -9.22 2.23
C ILE A 62 4.79 -10.00 3.53
N PRO A 63 3.87 -10.86 4.02
CA PRO A 63 4.12 -11.62 5.26
C PRO A 63 5.37 -12.51 5.17
N LEU A 64 5.59 -13.15 4.03
CA LEU A 64 6.76 -14.02 3.82
C LEU A 64 8.09 -13.24 3.82
N LEU A 65 8.07 -11.98 3.38
CA LEU A 65 9.24 -11.11 3.40
C LEU A 65 9.49 -10.51 4.79
N VAL A 66 8.42 -10.25 5.56
CA VAL A 66 8.51 -9.77 6.95
C VAL A 66 9.07 -10.84 7.88
N ASP A 67 8.70 -12.11 7.65
CA ASP A 67 9.12 -13.25 8.47
C ASP A 67 10.53 -13.79 8.12
N ALA A 68 11.15 -13.32 7.04
CA ALA A 68 12.44 -13.81 6.51
C ALA A 68 13.66 -13.19 7.20
#